data_AF-A0A6C0I2T7-F1
#
_entry.id   AF-A0A6C0I2T7-F1
#
_cell.length_a   1.000
_cell.length_b   1.000
_cell.length_c   1.000
_cell.angle_alpha   90.00
_cell.angle_beta   90.00
_cell.angle_gamma   90.00
#
_symmetry.space_group_name_H-M   'P 1'
#
loop_
_entity.id
_entity.type
_entity.pdbx_description
1 polymer ?
#
loop_
_entity_poly.entity_id
_entity_poly.type
_entity_poly.pdbx_seq_one_letter_code
_entity_poly.pdbx_strand_id
1 'polypeptide(L)'
;MKQVEPLIKKSKSTQTTITILDVDKMMNIASITHSDGYVEPNDEDEDEDDNDDYSSGHAMEIEEPTLSDDDMGLLHEEALFLIDEFIKSNPLLFSNPDFETIVYDYVQSILHFSIKNDECHDDNAFNGDDFSEDEDETLISCQIDELINVAMHDYFKFIRPHRSYKYSFIRKSPNLEKMKKKIEFLESLYQPEQKTEEWYSHRHGLITASSVWKAFGSPSVQNQLIYEKCMPFDPTKYSRVNTESSLHWGQKYEVLSKQLYEELNGTKVQEFGCIRHPNSNYYFIGASPDGINVCPSSPLYGRMVEIKNVVSREINGIPKEDYWIQMQIQMEVCNLPECDFEETKFTEYEDEDAFHADSDETNDSSKWNYNLNGKRRGVIVYFAKDEKPFYQYAPLDITTKAEFDAWFEEIVNTHDNLTWIKNIYWRLEVYSCVLVLRNKEWFKNAVVKIEELWKIIETEKQTGFQHRAPKRNANANAKKEYGGGGISSLFPSTQNVCHLDLKI
;
A
#
# COMPACT_ATOMS: atom_id res chain seq x y z
N MET A 1 41.07 -14.22 13.14
CA MET A 1 40.28 -13.02 12.82
C MET A 1 39.08 -13.43 11.99
N LYS A 2 37.96 -13.70 12.67
CA LYS A 2 36.62 -13.85 12.09
C LYS A 2 35.80 -12.70 12.67
N GLN A 3 35.21 -11.88 11.82
CA GLN A 3 34.25 -10.84 12.21
C GLN A 3 32.94 -11.52 12.62
N VAL A 4 32.40 -11.10 13.75
CA VAL A 4 31.12 -11.54 14.32
C VAL A 4 30.13 -10.41 14.05
N GLU A 5 29.08 -10.68 13.28
CA GLU A 5 27.93 -9.80 13.10
C GLU A 5 26.99 -9.91 14.31
N PRO A 6 26.33 -8.82 14.78
CA PRO A 6 25.34 -8.91 15.83
C PRO A 6 23.97 -9.34 15.28
N LEU A 7 23.39 -10.36 15.90
CA LEU A 7 22.02 -10.83 15.73
C LEU A 7 21.04 -9.87 16.43
N ILE A 8 20.27 -9.10 15.65
CA ILE A 8 19.14 -8.31 16.15
C ILE A 8 17.92 -9.22 16.31
N LYS A 9 17.48 -9.44 17.56
CA LYS A 9 16.20 -10.10 17.87
C LYS A 9 15.05 -9.11 17.69
N LYS A 10 14.15 -9.40 16.76
CA LYS A 10 12.84 -8.70 16.63
C LYS A 10 11.96 -9.04 17.84
N SER A 11 11.52 -8.05 18.61
CA SER A 11 10.42 -8.22 19.55
C SER A 11 9.09 -8.17 18.76
N LYS A 12 8.15 -9.04 19.12
CA LYS A 12 6.80 -9.08 18.55
C LYS A 12 5.95 -8.10 19.35
N SER A 13 5.44 -7.04 18.72
CA SER A 13 4.33 -6.29 19.30
C SER A 13 3.02 -7.04 19.03
N THR A 14 2.27 -7.29 20.08
CA THR A 14 0.93 -7.87 20.04
C THR A 14 -0.05 -6.80 19.52
N GLN A 15 -0.58 -7.01 18.32
CA GLN A 15 -1.63 -6.19 17.73
C GLN A 15 -3.00 -6.74 18.16
N THR A 16 -3.78 -5.91 18.85
CA THR A 16 -5.19 -6.17 19.14
C THR A 16 -6.00 -5.91 17.88
N THR A 17 -6.61 -6.97 17.33
CA THR A 17 -7.54 -6.91 16.20
C THR A 17 -8.85 -6.27 16.63
N ILE A 18 -9.18 -5.10 16.09
CA ILE A 18 -10.45 -4.40 16.31
C ILE A 18 -11.45 -4.86 15.24
N THR A 19 -12.67 -5.19 15.65
CA THR A 19 -13.72 -5.70 14.76
C THR A 19 -14.65 -4.57 14.30
N ILE A 20 -15.40 -4.80 13.21
CA ILE A 20 -16.31 -3.83 12.57
C ILE A 20 -17.34 -3.22 13.53
N LEU A 21 -17.63 -3.86 14.66
CA LEU A 21 -18.57 -3.37 15.69
C LEU A 21 -18.03 -2.20 16.54
N ASP A 22 -16.72 -1.92 16.53
CA ASP A 22 -16.13 -0.86 17.36
C ASP A 22 -16.17 0.53 16.69
N VAL A 23 -16.48 0.60 15.40
CA VAL A 23 -16.57 1.86 14.62
C VAL A 23 -17.81 2.69 15.04
N ASP A 24 -18.91 2.04 15.39
CA ASP A 24 -20.16 2.72 15.78
C ASP A 24 -20.10 3.34 17.20
N LYS A 25 -19.22 2.84 18.08
CA LYS A 25 -19.05 3.39 19.44
C LYS A 25 -18.19 4.65 19.48
N MET A 26 -17.26 4.82 18.55
CA MET A 26 -16.38 6.00 18.51
C MET A 26 -17.06 7.25 17.92
N MET A 27 -18.14 7.10 17.15
CA MET A 27 -18.90 8.22 16.57
C MET A 27 -19.76 8.99 17.58
N ASN A 28 -20.05 8.43 18.77
CA ASN A 28 -20.95 9.05 19.76
C ASN A 28 -20.25 9.84 20.87
N ILE A 29 -18.92 9.89 20.91
CA ILE A 29 -18.17 10.62 21.96
C ILE A 29 -17.82 12.05 21.53
N ALA A 30 -17.93 12.39 20.23
CA ALA A 30 -17.57 13.71 19.70
C ALA A 30 -18.69 14.77 19.79
N SER A 31 -19.76 14.54 20.56
CA SER A 31 -20.93 15.43 20.63
C SER A 31 -21.37 15.75 22.06
N ILE A 32 -20.47 16.23 22.93
CA ILE A 32 -20.81 17.12 24.06
C ILE A 32 -19.56 17.94 24.37
N THR A 33 -19.51 19.20 23.96
CA THR A 33 -18.92 20.30 24.75
C THR A 33 -19.55 21.62 24.29
N HIS A 34 -19.80 22.50 25.25
CA HIS A 34 -20.28 23.90 25.16
C HIS A 34 -21.79 24.13 25.33
N SER A 35 -22.19 24.37 26.59
CA SER A 35 -23.12 25.45 26.92
C SER A 35 -22.82 26.01 28.31
N ASP A 36 -22.66 27.33 28.36
CA ASP A 36 -22.37 28.20 29.50
C ASP A 36 -23.42 28.18 30.63
N GLY A 37 -23.04 28.62 31.83
CA GLY A 37 -23.98 29.06 32.86
C GLY A 37 -23.38 29.34 34.25
N TYR A 38 -23.11 30.62 34.53
CA TYR A 38 -22.92 31.26 35.84
C TYR A 38 -23.93 30.83 36.94
N VAL A 39 -23.50 30.70 38.21
CA VAL A 39 -24.11 31.24 39.47
C VAL A 39 -23.11 31.11 40.64
N GLU A 40 -22.89 32.21 41.40
CA GLU A 40 -22.37 32.28 42.80
C GLU A 40 -23.56 32.61 43.75
N PRO A 41 -23.41 32.69 45.09
CA PRO A 41 -22.91 31.74 46.10
C PRO A 41 -23.95 31.61 47.26
N ASN A 42 -23.54 31.02 48.40
CA ASN A 42 -24.12 30.97 49.76
C ASN A 42 -24.14 29.52 50.25
N ASP A 43 -24.01 29.14 51.52
CA ASP A 43 -23.58 29.70 52.81
C ASP A 43 -23.51 28.45 53.74
N GLU A 44 -23.17 28.64 55.02
CA GLU A 44 -23.36 27.71 56.16
C GLU A 44 -22.17 26.80 56.52
N ASP A 45 -21.30 27.37 57.37
CA ASP A 45 -21.09 27.00 58.78
C ASP A 45 -20.96 25.51 59.17
N GLU A 46 -19.85 25.17 59.83
CA GLU A 46 -19.81 24.72 61.25
C GLU A 46 -18.42 24.10 61.60
N ASP A 47 -17.64 24.92 62.32
CA ASP A 47 -16.83 24.69 63.53
C ASP A 47 -16.33 23.29 64.00
N GLU A 48 -15.18 23.40 64.70
CA GLU A 48 -14.63 22.59 65.82
C GLU A 48 -13.52 21.53 65.56
N ASP A 49 -12.29 22.02 65.76
CA ASP A 49 -11.33 21.68 66.83
C ASP A 49 -10.50 20.36 66.87
N ASP A 50 -9.18 20.62 66.97
CA ASP A 50 -8.15 20.02 67.83
C ASP A 50 -7.60 18.60 67.56
N ASN A 51 -6.35 18.51 67.08
CA ASN A 51 -5.16 18.28 67.96
C ASN A 51 -3.86 17.96 67.19
N ASP A 52 -2.80 18.70 67.57
CA ASP A 52 -1.43 18.30 67.89
C ASP A 52 -0.53 17.51 66.91
N ASP A 53 0.41 18.28 66.32
CA ASP A 53 1.87 18.17 66.46
C ASP A 53 2.51 16.76 66.52
N TYR A 54 3.07 16.32 65.38
CA TYR A 54 4.28 15.49 65.36
C TYR A 54 5.16 15.85 64.15
N SER A 55 6.26 16.56 64.44
CA SER A 55 7.61 16.35 63.90
C SER A 55 7.78 16.23 62.37
N SER A 56 8.11 17.39 61.78
CA SER A 56 8.92 17.59 60.58
C SER A 56 9.96 16.48 60.31
N GLY A 57 9.60 15.51 59.46
CA GLY A 57 10.53 14.83 58.58
C GLY A 57 10.51 15.56 57.25
N HIS A 58 11.52 16.38 56.97
CA HIS A 58 11.72 16.96 55.65
C HIS A 58 12.12 15.80 54.72
N ALA A 59 11.13 15.15 54.10
CA ALA A 59 11.37 14.36 52.91
C ALA A 59 11.80 15.38 51.85
N MET A 60 13.10 15.41 51.58
CA MET A 60 13.62 16.12 50.42
C MET A 60 13.07 15.35 49.22
N GLU A 61 11.99 15.85 48.63
CA GLU A 61 11.56 15.41 47.30
C GLU A 61 12.75 15.70 46.38
N ILE A 62 13.44 14.63 45.98
CA ILE A 62 14.41 14.70 44.90
C ILE A 62 13.55 14.92 43.66
N GLU A 63 13.45 16.17 43.20
CA GLU A 63 12.86 16.46 41.89
C GLU A 63 13.74 15.74 40.86
N GLU A 64 13.18 14.72 40.22
CA GLU A 64 13.82 14.05 39.09
C GLU A 64 14.13 15.13 38.04
N PRO A 65 15.35 15.15 37.48
CA PRO A 65 15.74 16.15 36.49
C PRO A 65 14.84 16.00 35.25
N THR A 66 14.05 17.05 35.02
CA THR A 66 13.11 17.14 33.90
C THR A 66 13.38 18.44 33.15
N LEU A 67 13.16 18.41 31.83
CA LEU A 67 13.26 19.63 31.01
C LEU A 67 12.17 20.63 31.43
N SER A 68 12.53 21.92 31.50
CA SER A 68 11.56 22.97 31.80
C SER A 68 10.58 23.17 30.62
N ASP A 69 9.41 23.73 30.89
CA ASP A 69 8.42 24.03 29.84
C ASP A 69 8.99 24.95 28.74
N ASP A 70 9.86 25.89 29.12
CA ASP A 70 10.53 26.80 28.18
C ASP A 70 11.53 26.05 27.29
N ASP A 71 12.32 25.14 27.87
CA ASP A 71 13.26 24.29 27.11
C ASP A 71 12.52 23.35 26.17
N MET A 72 11.42 22.75 26.62
CA MET A 72 10.53 21.92 25.80
C MET A 72 9.94 22.71 24.63
N GLY A 73 9.56 23.97 24.85
CA GLY A 73 9.10 24.87 23.78
C GLY A 73 10.16 25.11 22.72
N LEU A 74 11.39 25.43 23.13
CA LEU A 74 12.52 25.67 22.22
C LEU A 74 12.91 24.42 21.44
N LEU A 75 13.02 23.27 22.13
CA LEU A 75 13.33 21.99 21.51
C LEU A 75 12.25 21.57 20.51
N HIS A 76 10.98 21.86 20.77
CA HIS A 76 9.90 21.58 19.84
C HIS A 76 10.02 22.42 18.56
N GLU A 77 10.34 23.71 18.66
CA GLU A 77 10.61 24.56 17.50
C GLU A 77 11.84 24.07 16.70
N GLU A 78 12.90 23.66 17.40
CA GLU A 78 14.08 23.07 16.78
C GLU A 78 13.74 21.76 16.05
N ALA A 79 12.97 20.87 16.68
CA ALA A 79 12.49 19.64 16.06
C ALA A 79 11.71 19.92 14.77
N LEU A 80 10.77 20.88 14.79
CA LEU A 80 10.03 21.29 13.60
C LEU A 80 10.94 21.82 12.49
N PHE A 81 11.96 22.60 12.84
CA PHE A 81 12.95 23.10 11.89
C PHE A 81 13.78 21.96 11.26
N LEU A 82 14.27 21.04 12.09
CA LEU A 82 15.04 19.86 11.65
C LEU A 82 14.22 18.97 10.71
N ILE A 83 12.94 18.72 11.04
CA ILE A 83 12.02 17.98 10.18
C ILE A 83 11.90 18.68 8.82
N ASP A 84 11.62 19.99 8.79
CA ASP A 84 11.42 20.72 7.55
C ASP A 84 12.68 20.75 6.66
N GLU A 85 13.84 20.98 7.28
CA GLU A 85 15.14 21.02 6.63
C GLU A 85 15.48 19.66 6.00
N PHE A 86 15.35 18.58 6.77
CA PHE A 86 15.57 17.23 6.28
C PHE A 86 14.70 16.90 5.06
N ILE A 87 13.42 17.21 5.14
CA ILE A 87 12.45 16.91 4.07
C ILE A 87 12.72 17.74 2.81
N LYS A 88 13.08 19.02 2.96
CA LYS A 88 13.45 19.90 1.83
C LYS A 88 14.74 19.46 1.16
N SER A 89 15.71 18.98 1.94
CA SER A 89 16.99 18.46 1.45
C SER A 89 16.85 17.09 0.78
N ASN A 90 15.84 16.30 1.16
CA ASN A 90 15.64 14.92 0.68
C ASN A 90 14.23 14.67 0.07
N PRO A 91 13.78 15.46 -0.92
CA PRO A 91 12.38 15.45 -1.36
C PRO A 91 11.94 14.11 -1.98
N LEU A 92 12.86 13.34 -2.56
CA LEU A 92 12.54 12.03 -3.16
C LEU A 92 12.33 10.94 -2.12
N LEU A 93 12.84 11.10 -0.90
CA LEU A 93 12.74 10.08 0.15
C LEU A 93 11.28 9.87 0.61
N PHE A 94 10.38 10.80 0.29
CA PHE A 94 8.94 10.71 0.55
C PHE A 94 8.28 9.46 -0.04
N SER A 95 8.87 8.85 -1.09
CA SER A 95 8.34 7.60 -1.65
C SER A 95 8.58 6.38 -0.75
N ASN A 96 9.57 6.45 0.13
CA ASN A 96 9.97 5.36 1.02
C ASN A 96 8.84 5.04 2.02
N PRO A 97 8.43 3.76 2.18
CA PRO A 97 7.41 3.36 3.15
C PRO A 97 7.76 3.72 4.60
N ASP A 98 9.05 3.75 4.93
CA ASP A 98 9.58 4.04 6.28
C ASP A 98 9.99 5.52 6.42
N PHE A 99 9.53 6.40 5.51
CA PHE A 99 9.94 7.80 5.46
C PHE A 99 9.77 8.54 6.80
N GLU A 100 8.63 8.40 7.47
CA GLU A 100 8.37 9.10 8.73
C GLU A 100 9.27 8.58 9.86
N THR A 101 9.60 7.28 9.86
CA THR A 101 10.58 6.70 10.78
C THR A 101 11.99 7.24 10.50
N ILE A 102 12.39 7.35 9.23
CA ILE A 102 13.71 7.91 8.88
C ILE A 102 13.83 9.37 9.34
N VAL A 103 12.75 10.15 9.20
CA VAL A 103 12.71 11.54 9.69
C VAL A 103 12.81 11.57 11.21
N TYR A 104 12.04 10.72 11.91
CA TYR A 104 12.11 10.59 13.37
C TYR A 104 13.52 10.26 13.84
N ASP A 105 14.15 9.22 13.29
CA ASP A 105 15.49 8.77 13.66
C ASP A 105 16.55 9.87 13.41
N TYR A 106 16.40 10.65 12.33
CA TYR A 106 17.28 11.80 12.05
C TYR A 106 17.16 12.87 13.14
N VAL A 107 15.94 13.32 13.43
CA VAL A 107 15.69 14.36 14.43
C VAL A 107 16.12 13.90 15.81
N GLN A 108 15.77 12.66 16.18
CA GLN A 108 16.18 12.02 17.42
C GLN A 108 17.71 12.02 17.54
N SER A 109 18.43 11.59 16.50
CA SER A 109 19.89 11.54 16.55
C SER A 109 20.55 12.90 16.79
N ILE A 110 19.93 14.00 16.32
CA ILE A 110 20.45 15.35 16.49
C ILE A 110 20.12 15.88 17.89
N LEU A 111 18.86 15.80 18.32
CA LEU A 111 18.44 16.37 19.60
C LEU A 111 19.09 15.65 20.79
N HIS A 112 19.18 14.32 20.74
CA HIS A 112 19.91 13.54 21.75
C HIS A 112 21.41 13.87 21.78
N PHE A 113 22.02 14.17 20.63
CA PHE A 113 23.42 14.57 20.57
C PHE A 113 23.65 15.99 21.13
N SER A 114 22.73 16.92 20.87
CA SER A 114 22.81 18.28 21.40
C SER A 114 22.80 18.29 22.93
N ILE A 115 21.94 17.49 23.55
CA ILE A 115 21.78 17.44 25.02
C ILE A 115 22.96 16.75 25.71
N LYS A 116 23.42 15.60 25.18
CA LYS A 116 24.63 14.91 25.71
C LYS A 116 25.87 15.80 25.72
N ASN A 117 26.00 16.72 24.76
CA ASN A 117 27.12 17.64 24.73
C ASN A 117 26.99 18.82 25.70
N ASP A 118 25.77 19.19 26.10
CA ASP A 118 25.55 20.26 27.08
C ASP A 118 25.83 19.77 28.50
N GLU A 119 25.49 18.51 28.81
CA GLU A 119 25.78 17.86 30.09
C GLU A 119 27.29 17.67 30.34
N CYS A 120 28.10 17.48 29.29
CA CYS A 120 29.54 17.29 29.43
C CYS A 120 30.35 18.59 29.66
N HIS A 121 29.68 19.72 29.88
CA HIS A 121 30.30 21.00 30.19
C HIS A 121 30.29 21.40 31.68
N ASP A 122 29.68 20.61 32.57
CA ASP A 122 29.77 20.85 34.02
C ASP A 122 30.95 20.11 34.67
N ASP A 123 32.17 20.51 34.30
CA ASP A 123 33.45 20.00 34.84
C ASP A 123 33.71 20.42 36.32
N ASN A 124 32.69 20.78 37.10
CA ASN A 124 32.83 21.26 38.48
C ASN A 124 31.92 20.55 39.49
N ALA A 125 32.03 19.22 39.62
CA ALA A 125 31.66 18.57 40.88
C ALA A 125 32.57 17.39 41.20
N PHE A 126 33.42 17.60 42.20
CA PHE A 126 34.30 16.61 42.81
C PHE A 126 33.51 15.79 43.85
N ASN A 127 33.66 14.46 43.80
CA ASN A 127 33.33 13.43 44.79
C ASN A 127 31.88 12.91 44.91
N GLY A 128 31.67 11.73 44.32
CA GLY A 128 31.25 10.52 45.05
C GLY A 128 29.77 10.36 45.38
N ASP A 129 29.04 9.63 44.55
CA ASP A 129 28.54 8.30 44.89
C ASP A 129 28.13 7.60 43.58
N ASP A 130 28.54 6.35 43.45
CA ASP A 130 28.24 5.45 42.35
C ASP A 130 26.79 4.99 42.57
N PHE A 131 25.76 5.55 41.90
CA PHE A 131 24.34 5.09 41.79
C PHE A 131 23.36 6.29 41.54
N SER A 132 23.16 6.74 40.29
CA SER A 132 21.87 7.32 39.77
C SER A 132 21.92 7.83 38.31
N GLU A 133 23.10 8.01 37.69
CA GLU A 133 23.21 8.65 36.36
C GLU A 133 22.39 7.97 35.23
N ASP A 134 22.15 6.66 35.32
CA ASP A 134 21.43 5.90 34.28
C ASP A 134 19.90 6.17 34.25
N GLU A 135 19.27 6.53 35.37
CA GLU A 135 17.81 6.72 35.45
C GLU A 135 17.40 8.11 34.92
N ASP A 136 18.18 9.14 35.24
CA ASP A 136 17.96 10.54 34.84
C ASP A 136 18.17 10.74 33.33
N GLU A 137 19.23 10.16 32.75
CA GLU A 137 19.47 10.17 31.30
C GLU A 137 18.32 9.45 30.55
N THR A 138 17.74 8.42 31.17
CA THR A 138 16.61 7.69 30.59
C THR A 138 15.32 8.51 30.60
N LEU A 139 15.06 9.29 31.66
CA LEU A 139 13.85 10.12 31.76
C LEU A 139 13.88 11.27 30.74
N ILE A 140 14.98 12.02 30.66
CA ILE A 140 15.18 13.09 29.68
C ILE A 140 15.08 12.53 28.27
N SER A 141 15.68 11.37 28.01
CA SER A 141 15.55 10.66 26.74
C SER A 141 14.10 10.38 26.36
N CYS A 142 13.27 9.96 27.32
CA CYS A 142 11.84 9.74 27.08
C CYS A 142 11.09 11.05 26.79
N GLN A 143 11.39 12.14 27.50
CA GLN A 143 10.78 13.45 27.26
C GLN A 143 11.09 13.97 25.86
N ILE A 144 12.33 13.79 25.39
CA ILE A 144 12.73 14.16 24.03
C ILE A 144 11.95 13.33 23.00
N ASP A 145 11.84 12.02 23.20
CA ASP A 145 11.14 11.15 22.28
C ASP A 145 9.64 11.50 22.18
N GLU A 146 9.00 11.85 23.30
CA GLU A 146 7.64 12.37 23.33
C GLU A 146 7.53 13.72 22.60
N LEU A 147 8.45 14.65 22.85
CA LEU A 147 8.50 15.94 22.16
C LEU A 147 8.66 15.79 20.64
N ILE A 148 9.52 14.88 20.18
CA ILE A 148 9.69 14.59 18.75
C ILE A 148 8.39 14.03 18.18
N ASN A 149 7.69 13.15 18.89
CA ASN A 149 6.39 12.65 18.45
C ASN A 149 5.35 13.76 18.31
N VAL A 150 5.32 14.73 19.24
CA VAL A 150 4.46 15.92 19.15
C VAL A 150 4.85 16.78 17.96
N ALA A 151 6.14 17.07 17.76
CA ALA A 151 6.64 17.85 16.63
C ALA A 151 6.32 17.18 15.29
N MET A 152 6.48 15.86 15.19
CA MET A 152 6.11 15.07 14.02
C MET A 152 4.61 15.17 13.72
N HIS A 153 3.76 14.99 14.75
CA HIS A 153 2.32 15.15 14.61
C HIS A 153 1.94 16.56 14.11
N ASP A 154 2.48 17.60 14.72
CA ASP A 154 2.17 18.99 14.37
C ASP A 154 2.69 19.37 12.98
N TYR A 155 3.90 18.93 12.63
CA TYR A 155 4.45 19.11 11.29
C TYR A 155 3.52 18.48 10.24
N PHE A 156 3.14 17.21 10.44
CA PHE A 156 2.37 16.49 9.43
C PHE A 156 0.89 16.90 9.36
N LYS A 157 0.39 17.52 10.44
CA LYS A 157 -0.96 18.08 10.52
C LYS A 157 -1.05 19.47 9.89
N PHE A 158 -0.10 20.35 10.17
CA PHE A 158 -0.21 21.78 9.84
C PHE A 158 0.68 22.24 8.68
N ILE A 159 1.83 21.60 8.45
CA ILE A 159 2.82 22.05 7.47
C ILE A 159 2.75 21.22 6.19
N ARG A 160 2.82 19.89 6.30
CA ARG A 160 2.84 19.00 5.14
C ARG A 160 2.10 17.70 5.43
N PRO A 161 1.20 17.22 4.56
CA PRO A 161 0.49 15.98 4.85
C PRO A 161 1.42 14.76 4.92
N HIS A 162 1.00 13.76 5.70
CA HIS A 162 1.57 12.41 5.70
C HIS A 162 1.67 11.79 4.30
N ARG A 163 2.55 10.81 4.16
CA ARG A 163 2.69 10.01 2.92
C ARG A 163 1.38 9.32 2.54
N SER A 164 0.68 8.79 3.53
CA SER A 164 -0.63 8.17 3.42
C SER A 164 -1.31 8.21 4.79
N TYR A 165 -2.64 8.25 4.82
CA TYR A 165 -3.40 8.20 6.06
C TYR A 165 -3.82 6.77 6.39
N LYS A 166 -4.06 6.49 7.68
CA LYS A 166 -4.50 5.16 8.13
C LYS A 166 -5.83 4.70 7.52
N TYR A 167 -6.73 5.66 7.22
CA TYR A 167 -8.04 5.40 6.62
C TYR A 167 -8.37 6.49 5.60
N SER A 168 -9.29 6.17 4.68
CA SER A 168 -9.89 7.18 3.81
C SER A 168 -10.92 8.05 4.55
N PHE A 169 -10.91 9.36 4.27
CA PHE A 169 -11.87 10.31 4.82
C PHE A 169 -12.10 11.51 3.88
N ILE A 170 -13.12 12.31 4.17
CA ILE A 170 -13.43 13.53 3.41
C ILE A 170 -12.66 14.70 4.02
N ARG A 171 -11.54 15.07 3.40
CA ARG A 171 -10.74 16.23 3.85
C ARG A 171 -11.41 17.55 3.48
N LYS A 172 -11.94 17.66 2.26
CA LYS A 172 -12.62 18.85 1.75
C LYS A 172 -13.70 18.43 0.75
N SER A 173 -14.89 18.99 0.90
CA SER A 173 -15.98 18.72 -0.03
C SER A 173 -15.62 19.17 -1.46
N PRO A 174 -15.94 18.37 -2.49
CA PRO A 174 -15.56 18.63 -3.86
C PRO A 174 -16.31 19.86 -4.40
N ASN A 175 -15.61 20.69 -5.17
CA ASN A 175 -16.27 21.74 -5.94
C ASN A 175 -16.81 21.12 -7.23
N LEU A 176 -18.13 20.94 -7.32
CA LEU A 176 -18.80 20.21 -8.40
C LEU A 176 -18.41 20.73 -9.79
N GLU A 177 -18.49 22.04 -10.02
CA GLU A 177 -18.15 22.66 -11.31
C GLU A 177 -16.68 22.43 -11.71
N LYS A 178 -15.75 22.57 -10.76
CA LYS A 178 -14.33 22.33 -11.03
C LYS A 178 -14.04 20.85 -11.29
N MET A 179 -14.66 19.94 -10.54
CA MET A 179 -14.44 18.50 -10.72
C MET A 179 -15.06 17.99 -12.01
N LYS A 180 -16.28 18.43 -12.34
CA LYS A 180 -16.94 18.12 -13.61
C LYS A 180 -16.06 18.50 -14.80
N LYS A 181 -15.55 19.74 -14.83
CA LYS A 181 -14.64 20.20 -15.90
C LYS A 181 -13.36 19.38 -16.00
N LYS A 182 -12.82 18.90 -14.87
CA LYS A 182 -11.63 18.03 -14.89
C LYS A 182 -11.96 16.65 -15.47
N ILE A 183 -13.05 16.05 -15.05
CA ILE A 183 -13.50 14.74 -15.55
C ILE A 183 -13.79 14.81 -17.05
N GLU A 184 -14.59 15.79 -17.49
CA GLU A 184 -14.88 16.01 -18.92
C GLU A 184 -13.61 16.26 -19.74
N PHE A 185 -12.64 16.99 -19.18
CA PHE A 185 -11.34 17.17 -19.82
C PHE A 185 -10.60 15.83 -19.99
N LEU A 186 -10.54 15.00 -18.95
CA LEU A 186 -9.89 13.69 -19.02
C LEU A 186 -10.60 12.77 -20.02
N GLU A 187 -11.93 12.75 -20.05
CA GLU A 187 -12.73 12.00 -21.02
C GLU A 187 -12.47 12.43 -22.46
N SER A 188 -12.19 13.72 -22.70
CA SER A 188 -11.89 14.24 -24.02
C SER A 188 -10.51 13.84 -24.57
N LEU A 189 -9.61 13.37 -23.70
CA LEU A 189 -8.26 12.96 -24.10
C LEU A 189 -8.31 11.61 -24.82
N TYR A 190 -7.46 11.45 -25.82
CA TYR A 190 -7.29 10.18 -26.52
C TYR A 190 -6.84 9.09 -25.55
N GLN A 191 -7.62 8.01 -25.49
CA GLN A 191 -7.44 6.88 -24.60
C GLN A 191 -7.76 5.61 -25.40
N PRO A 192 -6.74 4.87 -25.88
CA PRO A 192 -6.99 3.64 -26.63
C PRO A 192 -7.68 2.61 -25.73
N GLU A 193 -8.56 1.80 -26.32
CA GLU A 193 -9.32 0.79 -25.59
C GLU A 193 -8.38 -0.20 -24.89
N GLN A 194 -8.62 -0.47 -23.61
CA GLN A 194 -7.72 -1.28 -22.80
C GLN A 194 -7.55 -2.69 -23.40
N LYS A 195 -6.35 -3.27 -23.28
CA LYS A 195 -6.01 -4.61 -23.79
C LYS A 195 -6.06 -4.76 -25.33
N THR A 196 -6.15 -3.66 -26.07
CA THR A 196 -5.95 -3.65 -27.53
C THR A 196 -4.48 -3.47 -27.91
N GLU A 197 -4.11 -3.86 -29.14
CA GLU A 197 -2.76 -3.62 -29.67
C GLU A 197 -2.38 -2.13 -29.68
N GLU A 198 -3.33 -1.27 -30.02
CA GLU A 198 -3.19 0.18 -29.98
C GLU A 198 -2.83 0.67 -28.57
N TRP A 199 -3.50 0.14 -27.54
CA TRP A 199 -3.20 0.46 -26.14
C TRP A 199 -1.82 0.02 -25.71
N TYR A 200 -1.40 -1.20 -26.07
CA TYR A 200 -0.06 -1.69 -25.76
C TYR A 200 1.03 -0.87 -26.47
N SER A 201 0.80 -0.51 -27.74
CA SER A 201 1.71 0.34 -28.53
C SER A 201 1.81 1.75 -27.92
N HIS A 202 0.68 2.36 -27.57
CA HIS A 202 0.64 3.66 -26.90
C HIS A 202 1.44 3.65 -25.59
N ARG A 203 1.23 2.65 -24.74
CA ARG A 203 1.99 2.47 -23.49
C ARG A 203 3.47 2.19 -23.72
N HIS A 204 3.82 1.50 -24.80
CA HIS A 204 5.22 1.22 -25.11
C HIS A 204 6.00 2.52 -25.38
N GLY A 205 5.35 3.51 -25.98
CA GLY A 205 5.91 4.84 -26.24
C GLY A 205 6.01 5.79 -25.03
N LEU A 206 5.65 5.35 -23.82
CA LEU A 206 5.62 6.18 -22.62
C LEU A 206 6.31 5.49 -21.43
N ILE A 207 6.84 6.23 -20.48
CA ILE A 207 7.10 5.74 -19.12
C ILE A 207 5.76 5.78 -18.38
N THR A 208 5.18 4.59 -18.19
CA THR A 208 3.87 4.47 -17.53
C THR A 208 4.00 4.56 -16.01
N ALA A 209 2.96 5.09 -15.34
CA ALA A 209 2.90 5.22 -13.88
C ALA A 209 3.27 3.92 -13.14
N SER A 210 2.81 2.76 -13.61
CA SER A 210 3.11 1.45 -13.02
C SER A 210 4.57 0.98 -13.18
N SER A 211 5.37 1.65 -14.01
CA SER A 211 6.77 1.31 -14.29
C SER A 211 7.76 2.42 -13.94
N VAL A 212 7.27 3.62 -13.62
CA VAL A 212 8.09 4.81 -13.40
C VAL A 212 9.00 4.68 -12.18
N TRP A 213 8.59 3.89 -11.19
CA TRP A 213 9.40 3.59 -10.00
C TRP A 213 10.77 3.00 -10.36
N LYS A 214 10.87 2.27 -11.48
CA LYS A 214 12.14 1.72 -11.97
C LYS A 214 13.18 2.79 -12.28
N ALA A 215 12.77 4.03 -12.56
CA ALA A 215 13.68 5.15 -12.76
C ALA A 215 14.44 5.55 -11.48
N PHE A 216 13.86 5.26 -10.31
CA PHE A 216 14.48 5.53 -9.00
C PHE A 216 15.22 4.32 -8.43
N GLY A 217 15.12 3.16 -9.10
CA GLY A 217 15.79 1.94 -8.69
C GLY A 217 17.30 1.93 -8.97
N SER A 218 17.93 0.80 -8.69
CA SER A 218 19.35 0.60 -8.98
C SER A 218 19.67 0.73 -10.47
N PRO A 219 20.94 0.92 -10.86
CA PRO A 219 21.34 0.97 -12.27
C PRO A 219 20.88 -0.26 -13.08
N SER A 220 20.78 -1.44 -12.46
CA SER A 220 20.26 -2.63 -13.13
C SER A 220 18.77 -2.54 -13.44
N VAL A 221 17.98 -1.95 -12.53
CA VAL A 221 16.54 -1.76 -12.72
C VAL A 221 16.26 -0.69 -13.77
N GLN A 222 17.05 0.40 -13.76
CA GLN A 222 17.01 1.42 -14.80
C GLN A 222 17.38 0.84 -16.17
N ASN A 223 18.46 0.04 -16.25
CA ASN A 223 18.86 -0.64 -17.49
C ASN A 223 17.75 -1.54 -18.03
N GLN A 224 17.05 -2.25 -17.15
CA GLN A 224 15.91 -3.06 -17.54
C GLN A 224 14.82 -2.20 -18.18
N LEU A 225 14.43 -1.09 -17.56
CA LEU A 225 13.41 -0.19 -18.12
C LEU A 225 13.86 0.40 -19.46
N ILE A 226 15.11 0.87 -19.55
CA ILE A 226 15.68 1.43 -20.78
C ILE A 226 15.63 0.38 -21.90
N TYR A 227 16.13 -0.83 -21.63
CA TYR A 227 16.13 -1.92 -22.60
C TYR A 227 14.71 -2.31 -23.04
N GLU A 228 13.76 -2.43 -22.09
CA GLU A 228 12.35 -2.71 -22.35
C GLU A 228 11.72 -1.66 -23.29
N LYS A 229 12.07 -0.38 -23.12
CA LYS A 229 11.53 0.73 -23.91
C LYS A 229 12.25 0.95 -25.24
N CYS A 230 13.50 0.52 -25.38
CA CYS A 230 14.25 0.57 -26.63
C CYS A 230 13.93 -0.60 -27.58
N MET A 231 13.57 -1.76 -27.04
CA MET A 231 13.14 -2.91 -27.83
C MET A 231 11.93 -2.57 -28.71
N PRO A 232 11.89 -2.99 -29.98
CA PRO A 232 10.70 -2.82 -30.81
C PRO A 232 9.45 -3.41 -30.15
N PHE A 233 8.32 -2.72 -30.34
CA PHE A 233 7.02 -3.21 -29.90
C PHE A 233 6.71 -4.56 -30.58
N ASP A 234 6.28 -5.52 -29.76
CA ASP A 234 5.93 -6.87 -30.21
C ASP A 234 4.58 -7.27 -29.60
N PRO A 235 3.49 -7.22 -30.38
CA PRO A 235 2.14 -7.49 -29.89
C PRO A 235 1.94 -8.96 -29.48
N THR A 236 2.76 -9.88 -29.99
CA THR A 236 2.61 -11.31 -29.73
C THR A 236 2.82 -11.69 -28.26
N LYS A 237 3.57 -10.86 -27.51
CA LYS A 237 3.85 -11.06 -26.08
C LYS A 237 2.60 -10.98 -25.21
N TYR A 238 1.55 -10.32 -25.67
CA TYR A 238 0.31 -10.10 -24.91
C TYR A 238 -0.79 -11.12 -25.25
N SER A 239 -0.50 -12.09 -26.13
CA SER A 239 -1.48 -13.09 -26.58
C SER A 239 -1.76 -14.20 -25.57
N ARG A 240 -0.83 -14.47 -24.65
CA ARG A 240 -0.91 -15.59 -23.70
C ARG A 240 -1.38 -15.11 -22.33
N VAL A 241 -2.43 -15.74 -21.80
CA VAL A 241 -2.93 -15.50 -20.44
C VAL A 241 -2.56 -16.70 -19.57
N ASN A 242 -1.82 -16.45 -18.49
CA ASN A 242 -1.59 -17.46 -17.46
C ASN A 242 -2.57 -17.20 -16.30
N THR A 243 -3.59 -18.04 -16.19
CA THR A 243 -4.64 -17.92 -15.18
C THR A 243 -4.16 -18.13 -13.74
N GLU A 244 -2.98 -18.71 -13.56
CA GLU A 244 -2.36 -18.93 -12.24
C GLU A 244 -1.40 -17.80 -11.82
N SER A 245 -1.18 -16.82 -12.70
CA SER A 245 -0.26 -15.72 -12.40
C SER A 245 -0.88 -14.70 -11.44
N SER A 246 -0.03 -14.04 -10.64
CA SER A 246 -0.44 -12.92 -9.78
C SER A 246 -1.01 -11.74 -10.57
N LEU A 247 -0.58 -11.55 -11.82
CA LEU A 247 -1.15 -10.54 -12.72
C LEU A 247 -2.60 -10.86 -13.05
N HIS A 248 -2.87 -12.12 -13.42
CA HIS A 248 -4.22 -12.57 -13.71
C HIS A 248 -5.11 -12.55 -12.46
N TRP A 249 -4.58 -12.91 -11.30
CA TRP A 249 -5.25 -12.72 -10.02
C TRP A 249 -5.69 -11.28 -9.81
N GLY A 250 -4.75 -10.34 -10.04
CA GLY A 250 -5.00 -8.90 -9.99
C GLY A 250 -6.20 -8.50 -10.84
N GLN A 251 -6.15 -8.86 -12.12
CA GLN A 251 -7.19 -8.54 -13.12
C GLN A 251 -8.53 -9.19 -12.81
N LYS A 252 -8.53 -10.45 -12.33
CA LYS A 252 -9.76 -11.19 -12.01
C LYS A 252 -10.51 -10.53 -10.87
N TYR A 253 -9.83 -10.12 -9.81
CA TYR A 253 -10.49 -9.57 -8.63
C TYR A 253 -10.67 -8.05 -8.67
N GLU A 254 -10.07 -7.34 -9.63
CA GLU A 254 -10.22 -5.88 -9.81
C GLU A 254 -11.70 -5.47 -9.94
N VAL A 255 -12.49 -6.24 -10.70
CA VAL A 255 -13.94 -6.00 -10.88
C VAL A 255 -14.68 -6.08 -9.54
N LEU A 256 -14.36 -7.09 -8.71
CA LEU A 256 -15.01 -7.27 -7.41
C LEU A 256 -14.60 -6.20 -6.40
N SER A 257 -13.31 -5.87 -6.32
CA SER A 257 -12.81 -4.78 -5.48
C SER A 257 -13.51 -3.46 -5.81
N LYS A 258 -13.59 -3.10 -7.10
CA LYS A 258 -14.30 -1.91 -7.54
C LYS A 258 -15.77 -1.90 -7.12
N GLN A 259 -16.47 -3.02 -7.29
CA GLN A 259 -17.87 -3.15 -6.86
C GLN A 259 -18.02 -3.00 -5.34
N LEU A 260 -17.11 -3.59 -4.56
CA LEU A 260 -17.08 -3.44 -3.11
C LEU A 260 -16.84 -1.99 -2.70
N TYR A 261 -15.87 -1.32 -3.34
CA TYR A 261 -15.60 0.09 -3.09
C TYR A 261 -16.83 0.97 -3.39
N GLU A 262 -17.53 0.73 -4.51
CA GLU A 262 -18.75 1.45 -4.86
C GLU A 262 -19.88 1.23 -3.85
N GLU A 263 -20.09 -0.01 -3.41
CA GLU A 263 -21.09 -0.39 -2.40
C GLU A 263 -20.80 0.27 -1.05
N LEU A 264 -19.58 0.12 -0.54
CA LEU A 264 -19.17 0.64 0.77
C LEU A 264 -19.21 2.17 0.85
N ASN A 265 -18.96 2.85 -0.26
CA ASN A 265 -18.91 4.31 -0.31
C ASN A 265 -20.17 4.96 -0.92
N GLY A 266 -21.17 4.16 -1.31
CA GLY A 266 -22.40 4.65 -1.94
C GLY A 266 -22.12 5.51 -3.17
N THR A 267 -21.26 5.04 -4.07
CA THR A 267 -20.72 5.87 -5.15
C THR A 267 -20.56 5.12 -6.49
N LYS A 268 -20.03 5.81 -7.51
CA LYS A 268 -19.76 5.24 -8.83
C LYS A 268 -18.38 5.64 -9.33
N VAL A 269 -17.64 4.65 -9.80
CA VAL A 269 -16.27 4.76 -10.28
C VAL A 269 -16.23 4.44 -11.77
N GLN A 270 -15.76 5.41 -12.56
CA GLN A 270 -15.54 5.25 -13.98
C GLN A 270 -14.08 4.90 -14.25
N GLU A 271 -13.85 3.95 -15.16
CA GLU A 271 -12.51 3.58 -15.62
C GLU A 271 -11.98 4.57 -16.66
N PHE A 272 -10.68 4.81 -16.64
CA PHE A 272 -9.98 5.63 -17.62
C PHE A 272 -8.84 4.83 -18.25
N GLY A 273 -8.63 5.03 -19.55
CA GLY A 273 -7.61 4.34 -20.32
C GLY A 273 -6.19 4.85 -20.04
N CYS A 274 -5.28 4.66 -21.00
CA CYS A 274 -3.95 5.26 -20.89
C CYS A 274 -3.98 6.71 -21.33
N ILE A 275 -3.83 7.61 -20.37
CA ILE A 275 -3.75 9.05 -20.56
C ILE A 275 -2.29 9.46 -20.60
N ARG A 276 -1.85 10.07 -21.70
CA ARG A 276 -0.57 10.76 -21.79
C ARG A 276 -0.64 12.06 -20.97
N HIS A 277 0.46 12.43 -20.31
CA HIS A 277 0.52 13.67 -19.55
C HIS A 277 0.09 14.88 -20.41
N PRO A 278 -0.95 15.66 -20.01
CA PRO A 278 -1.49 16.73 -20.85
C PRO A 278 -0.53 17.90 -21.09
N ASN A 279 0.38 18.18 -20.13
CA ASN A 279 1.48 19.13 -20.33
C ASN A 279 2.54 18.54 -21.27
N SER A 280 2.80 19.23 -22.39
CA SER A 280 3.77 18.84 -23.41
C SER A 280 5.20 18.72 -22.91
N ASN A 281 5.57 19.35 -21.79
CA ASN A 281 6.90 19.21 -21.21
C ASN A 281 7.15 17.79 -20.66
N TYR A 282 6.08 17.05 -20.35
CA TYR A 282 6.13 15.71 -19.77
C TYR A 282 5.54 14.66 -20.71
N TYR A 283 5.66 14.90 -22.01
CA TYR A 283 5.10 14.07 -23.08
C TYR A 283 5.51 12.59 -23.02
N PHE A 284 6.56 12.25 -22.28
CA PHE A 284 7.06 10.89 -22.09
C PHE A 284 6.40 10.15 -20.93
N ILE A 285 5.53 10.79 -20.14
CA ILE A 285 4.82 10.19 -19.01
C ILE A 285 3.38 9.84 -19.43
N GLY A 286 2.91 8.67 -19.00
CA GLY A 286 1.52 8.27 -19.12
C GLY A 286 1.01 7.55 -17.89
N ALA A 287 -0.29 7.62 -17.65
CA ALA A 287 -0.94 6.96 -16.52
C ALA A 287 -2.27 6.32 -16.95
N SER A 288 -2.65 5.26 -16.24
CA SER A 288 -3.97 4.65 -16.31
C SER A 288 -4.44 4.48 -14.87
N PRO A 289 -5.31 5.36 -14.36
CA PRO A 289 -5.90 5.14 -13.05
C PRO A 289 -6.92 4.00 -13.14
N ASP A 290 -7.03 3.18 -12.09
CA ASP A 290 -8.02 2.09 -12.06
C ASP A 290 -9.45 2.65 -12.03
N GLY A 291 -9.65 3.83 -11.43
CA GLY A 291 -10.86 4.61 -11.69
C GLY A 291 -10.89 5.99 -11.06
N ILE A 292 -11.92 6.76 -11.41
CA ILE A 292 -12.24 8.07 -10.83
C ILE A 292 -13.71 8.07 -10.44
N ASN A 293 -14.00 8.62 -9.26
CA ASN A 293 -15.35 8.80 -8.79
C ASN A 293 -16.12 9.84 -9.62
N VAL A 294 -17.22 9.42 -10.25
CA VAL A 294 -18.02 10.26 -11.15
C VAL A 294 -19.42 10.59 -10.62
N CYS A 295 -19.74 10.19 -9.39
CA CYS A 295 -21.05 10.46 -8.78
C CYS A 295 -21.10 11.90 -8.21
N PRO A 296 -21.83 12.85 -8.81
CA PRO A 296 -21.77 14.26 -8.38
C PRO A 296 -22.36 14.52 -7.00
N SER A 297 -23.25 13.65 -6.51
CA SER A 297 -23.81 13.72 -5.15
C SER A 297 -22.89 13.12 -4.09
N SER A 298 -21.85 12.40 -4.49
CA SER A 298 -20.90 11.78 -3.55
C SER A 298 -19.89 12.80 -3.05
N PRO A 299 -19.55 12.82 -1.75
CA PRO A 299 -18.46 13.65 -1.24
C PRO A 299 -17.09 13.22 -1.80
N LEU A 300 -17.01 12.06 -2.47
CA LEU A 300 -15.84 11.54 -3.14
C LEU A 300 -15.74 11.99 -4.61
N TYR A 301 -16.66 12.82 -5.13
CA TYR A 301 -16.66 13.19 -6.55
C TYR A 301 -15.31 13.75 -7.03
N GLY A 302 -14.73 13.13 -8.05
CA GLY A 302 -13.39 13.44 -8.57
C GLY A 302 -12.22 12.82 -7.79
N ARG A 303 -12.48 11.97 -6.79
CA ARG A 303 -11.44 11.18 -6.11
C ARG A 303 -11.01 10.02 -6.99
N MET A 304 -9.70 9.83 -7.13
CA MET A 304 -9.12 8.71 -7.86
C MET A 304 -9.14 7.46 -6.98
N VAL A 305 -9.20 6.27 -7.59
CA VAL A 305 -9.11 4.98 -6.92
C VAL A 305 -8.01 4.17 -7.60
N GLU A 306 -7.13 3.57 -6.80
CA GLU A 306 -6.10 2.63 -7.22
C GLU A 306 -6.29 1.32 -6.46
N ILE A 307 -6.51 0.23 -7.18
CA ILE A 307 -6.93 -1.07 -6.65
C ILE A 307 -5.78 -2.06 -6.74
N LYS A 308 -5.50 -2.77 -5.64
CA LYS A 308 -4.48 -3.83 -5.60
C LYS A 308 -5.01 -5.08 -4.91
N ASN A 309 -5.17 -6.12 -5.71
CA ASN A 309 -5.52 -7.46 -5.27
C ASN A 309 -4.27 -8.28 -4.96
N VAL A 310 -3.95 -8.43 -3.68
CA VAL A 310 -2.72 -9.12 -3.24
C VAL A 310 -2.94 -10.62 -3.05
N VAL A 311 -1.94 -11.41 -3.46
CA VAL A 311 -1.93 -12.87 -3.23
C VAL A 311 -1.20 -13.18 -1.92
N SER A 312 0.07 -12.79 -1.82
CA SER A 312 0.97 -13.17 -0.72
C SER A 312 1.36 -12.01 0.19
N ARG A 313 1.22 -10.76 -0.26
CA ARG A 313 1.58 -9.58 0.54
C ARG A 313 0.64 -9.47 1.74
N GLU A 314 1.21 -9.17 2.90
CA GLU A 314 0.44 -8.70 4.06
C GLU A 314 0.02 -7.25 3.86
N ILE A 315 -1.27 -6.97 4.08
CA ILE A 315 -1.85 -5.64 4.02
C ILE A 315 -1.68 -5.01 5.41
N ASN A 316 -0.84 -3.98 5.49
CA ASN A 316 -0.51 -3.28 6.74
C ASN A 316 -0.95 -1.82 6.74
N GLY A 317 -1.72 -1.38 5.74
CA GLY A 317 -2.16 0.00 5.56
C GLY A 317 -1.09 0.96 5.05
N ILE A 318 0.12 0.48 4.75
CA ILE A 318 1.22 1.30 4.21
C ILE A 318 1.40 0.96 2.72
N PRO A 319 1.12 1.87 1.78
CA PRO A 319 1.38 1.63 0.36
C PRO A 319 2.85 1.30 0.12
N LYS A 320 3.15 0.30 -0.72
CA LYS A 320 4.53 0.05 -1.17
C LYS A 320 5.08 1.27 -1.89
N GLU A 321 6.40 1.38 -1.96
CA GLU A 321 7.06 2.47 -2.67
C GLU A 321 6.61 2.56 -4.14
N ASP A 322 6.60 1.44 -4.86
CA ASP A 322 6.20 1.38 -6.26
C ASP A 322 4.74 1.81 -6.48
N TYR A 323 3.82 1.35 -5.64
CA TYR A 323 2.41 1.74 -5.67
C TYR A 323 2.19 3.21 -5.32
N TRP A 324 2.91 3.73 -4.33
CA TRP A 324 2.81 5.15 -3.96
C TRP A 324 3.32 6.04 -5.09
N ILE A 325 4.48 5.72 -5.67
CA ILE A 325 5.02 6.41 -6.85
C ILE A 325 4.03 6.37 -8.02
N GLN A 326 3.41 5.21 -8.27
CA GLN A 326 2.38 5.06 -9.30
C GLN A 326 1.21 6.03 -9.09
N MET A 327 0.66 6.08 -7.87
CA MET A 327 -0.44 6.98 -7.52
C MET A 327 -0.05 8.46 -7.65
N GLN A 328 1.17 8.85 -7.28
CA GLN A 328 1.64 10.22 -7.47
C GLN A 328 1.66 10.62 -8.95
N ILE A 329 2.17 9.74 -9.83
CA ILE A 329 2.17 10.01 -11.27
C ILE A 329 0.76 10.02 -11.85
N GLN A 330 -0.13 9.12 -11.42
CA GLN A 330 -1.53 9.12 -11.84
C GLN A 330 -2.25 10.42 -11.43
N MET A 331 -2.11 10.86 -10.18
CA MET A 331 -2.70 12.12 -9.70
C MET A 331 -2.10 13.35 -10.40
N GLU A 332 -0.82 13.31 -10.77
CA GLU A 332 -0.17 14.35 -11.56
C GLU A 332 -0.76 14.44 -12.97
N VAL A 333 -0.76 13.32 -13.70
CA VAL A 333 -1.28 13.22 -15.09
C VAL A 333 -2.76 13.59 -15.14
N CYS A 334 -3.57 13.07 -14.21
CA CYS A 334 -5.01 13.33 -14.17
C CYS A 334 -5.35 14.69 -13.55
N ASN A 335 -4.35 15.40 -13.02
CA ASN A 335 -4.51 16.64 -12.27
C ASN A 335 -5.53 16.55 -11.12
N LEU A 336 -5.53 15.43 -10.40
CA LEU A 336 -6.40 15.18 -9.24
C LEU A 336 -5.64 15.37 -7.92
N PRO A 337 -6.32 15.75 -6.83
CA PRO A 337 -5.64 16.11 -5.58
C PRO A 337 -5.36 14.91 -4.66
N GLU A 338 -6.11 13.82 -4.80
CA GLU A 338 -6.09 12.70 -3.86
C GLU A 338 -6.59 11.40 -4.50
N CYS A 339 -6.14 10.29 -3.93
CA CYS A 339 -6.41 8.93 -4.36
C CYS A 339 -6.77 8.08 -3.15
N ASP A 340 -7.83 7.28 -3.27
CA ASP A 340 -8.03 6.14 -2.39
C ASP A 340 -7.22 4.97 -2.91
N PHE A 341 -6.41 4.39 -2.04
CA PHE A 341 -5.64 3.18 -2.31
C PHE A 341 -6.35 2.00 -1.66
N GLU A 342 -6.98 1.17 -2.49
CA GLU A 342 -7.74 0.00 -2.07
C GLU A 342 -6.86 -1.25 -2.19
N GLU A 343 -6.60 -1.92 -1.08
CA GLU A 343 -5.98 -3.25 -1.05
C GLU A 343 -6.97 -4.30 -0.57
N THR A 344 -7.11 -5.36 -1.36
CA THR A 344 -7.98 -6.49 -1.06
C THR A 344 -7.19 -7.80 -1.10
N LYS A 345 -7.50 -8.70 -0.16
CA LYS A 345 -7.01 -10.07 -0.14
C LYS A 345 -8.19 -11.02 -0.22
N PHE A 346 -8.32 -11.69 -1.36
CA PHE A 346 -9.29 -12.74 -1.57
C PHE A 346 -8.67 -14.12 -1.30
N THR A 347 -9.50 -15.08 -0.92
CA THR A 347 -9.18 -16.51 -0.88
C THR A 347 -10.22 -17.27 -1.68
N GLU A 348 -9.83 -18.37 -2.31
CA GLU A 348 -10.74 -19.26 -3.03
C GLU A 348 -10.96 -20.51 -2.19
N TYR A 349 -12.22 -20.92 -2.07
CA TYR A 349 -12.55 -22.23 -1.51
C TYR A 349 -12.11 -23.33 -2.49
N GLU A 350 -11.80 -24.51 -1.96
CA GLU A 350 -11.38 -25.65 -2.78
C GLU A 350 -12.49 -26.09 -3.75
N ASP A 351 -13.71 -26.13 -3.25
CA ASP A 351 -14.90 -26.56 -3.96
C ASP A 351 -16.18 -25.95 -3.37
N GLU A 352 -17.33 -26.36 -3.93
CA GLU A 352 -18.65 -25.96 -3.50
C GLU A 352 -18.99 -26.47 -2.09
N ASP A 353 -18.56 -27.68 -1.73
CA ASP A 353 -18.82 -28.27 -0.41
C ASP A 353 -18.12 -27.45 0.69
N ALA A 354 -16.87 -27.03 0.47
CA ALA A 354 -16.12 -26.15 1.36
C ALA A 354 -16.75 -24.76 1.50
N PHE A 355 -17.35 -24.24 0.42
CA PHE A 355 -18.10 -22.98 0.47
C PHE A 355 -19.36 -23.11 1.32
N HIS A 356 -20.16 -24.17 1.13
CA HIS A 356 -21.39 -24.40 1.90
C HIS A 356 -21.09 -24.71 3.38
N ALA A 357 -19.99 -25.43 3.67
CA ALA A 357 -19.57 -25.74 5.03
C ALA A 357 -19.15 -24.49 5.85
N ASP A 358 -18.85 -23.37 5.20
CA ASP A 358 -18.54 -22.08 5.83
C ASP A 358 -19.80 -21.20 6.00
N SER A 359 -20.99 -21.81 6.01
CA SER A 359 -22.31 -21.19 6.23
C SER A 359 -23.21 -22.04 7.14
N ASP A 360 -24.40 -21.53 7.43
CA ASP A 360 -25.51 -22.29 8.00
C ASP A 360 -26.85 -21.93 7.32
N GLU A 361 -27.91 -22.69 7.60
CA GLU A 361 -29.24 -22.46 7.01
C GLU A 361 -29.81 -21.07 7.33
N THR A 362 -29.46 -20.51 8.50
CA THR A 362 -29.93 -19.18 8.90
C THR A 362 -29.25 -18.11 8.04
N ASN A 363 -27.94 -18.24 7.83
CA ASN A 363 -27.13 -17.36 7.01
C ASN A 363 -27.55 -17.45 5.54
N ASP A 364 -27.69 -18.65 4.97
CA ASP A 364 -28.04 -18.84 3.56
C ASP A 364 -29.46 -18.36 3.19
N SER A 365 -30.34 -18.20 4.19
CA SER A 365 -31.69 -17.68 3.98
C SER A 365 -31.78 -16.16 3.77
N SER A 366 -30.75 -15.39 4.15
CA SER A 366 -30.80 -13.92 4.11
C SER A 366 -29.45 -13.19 4.02
N LYS A 367 -28.34 -13.91 4.09
CA LYS A 367 -26.96 -13.39 4.12
C LYS A 367 -25.97 -14.32 3.40
N TRP A 368 -26.43 -15.10 2.42
CA TRP A 368 -25.63 -16.08 1.68
C TRP A 368 -24.27 -15.54 1.17
N ASN A 369 -24.22 -14.24 0.84
CA ASN A 369 -23.03 -13.46 0.48
C ASN A 369 -22.07 -13.15 1.66
N TYR A 370 -22.28 -13.73 2.84
CA TYR A 370 -21.40 -13.70 3.99
C TYR A 370 -21.22 -15.11 4.56
N ASN A 371 -20.05 -15.36 5.16
CA ASN A 371 -19.81 -16.61 5.88
C ASN A 371 -20.21 -16.50 7.36
N LEU A 372 -20.02 -17.60 8.12
CA LEU A 372 -20.30 -17.64 9.57
C LEU A 372 -19.50 -16.62 10.40
N ASN A 373 -18.36 -16.16 9.89
CA ASN A 373 -17.50 -15.16 10.54
C ASN A 373 -17.81 -13.72 10.08
N GLY A 374 -18.90 -13.51 9.32
CA GLY A 374 -19.29 -12.19 8.80
C GLY A 374 -18.37 -11.66 7.68
N LYS A 375 -17.57 -12.52 7.05
CA LYS A 375 -16.73 -12.14 5.90
C LYS A 375 -17.51 -12.26 4.61
N ARG A 376 -17.39 -11.25 3.75
CA ARG A 376 -17.99 -11.19 2.41
C ARG A 376 -17.49 -12.36 1.57
N ARG A 377 -18.39 -13.03 0.86
CA ARG A 377 -18.08 -14.14 -0.05
C ARG A 377 -19.01 -14.14 -1.26
N GLY A 378 -18.69 -14.92 -2.28
CA GLY A 378 -19.53 -15.06 -3.45
C GLY A 378 -18.94 -16.00 -4.49
N VAL A 379 -19.45 -15.91 -5.71
CA VAL A 379 -19.10 -16.82 -6.82
C VAL A 379 -18.77 -16.05 -8.09
N ILE A 380 -17.74 -16.50 -8.80
CA ILE A 380 -17.44 -16.10 -10.18
C ILE A 380 -17.64 -17.33 -11.07
N VAL A 381 -18.43 -17.19 -12.14
CA VAL A 381 -18.58 -18.23 -13.16
C VAL A 381 -17.51 -18.06 -14.21
N TYR A 382 -16.72 -19.10 -14.45
CA TYR A 382 -15.61 -19.09 -15.39
C TYR A 382 -15.96 -19.89 -16.65
N PHE A 383 -15.98 -19.22 -17.80
CA PHE A 383 -16.10 -19.80 -19.13
C PHE A 383 -14.81 -19.68 -19.95
N ALA A 384 -14.61 -20.57 -20.92
CA ALA A 384 -13.62 -20.40 -21.97
C ALA A 384 -14.26 -19.75 -23.21
N LYS A 385 -13.68 -18.63 -23.65
CA LYS A 385 -14.06 -17.90 -24.87
C LYS A 385 -12.83 -17.67 -25.72
N ASP A 386 -12.78 -18.25 -26.92
CA ASP A 386 -11.64 -18.15 -27.84
C ASP A 386 -10.30 -18.53 -27.18
N GLU A 387 -10.27 -19.64 -26.43
CA GLU A 387 -9.11 -20.11 -25.64
C GLU A 387 -8.64 -19.14 -24.53
N LYS A 388 -9.42 -18.10 -24.23
CA LYS A 388 -9.13 -17.12 -23.18
C LYS A 388 -10.14 -17.20 -22.04
N PRO A 389 -9.74 -16.78 -20.83
CA PRO A 389 -10.65 -16.78 -19.71
C PRO A 389 -11.71 -15.69 -19.80
N PHE A 390 -12.96 -16.06 -19.57
CA PHE A 390 -14.10 -15.16 -19.52
C PHE A 390 -14.85 -15.35 -18.18
N TYR A 391 -14.93 -14.29 -17.39
CA TYR A 391 -15.50 -14.32 -16.05
C TYR A 391 -16.83 -13.57 -16.00
N GLN A 392 -17.82 -14.19 -15.34
CA GLN A 392 -19.07 -13.54 -14.94
C GLN A 392 -19.15 -13.51 -13.42
N TYR A 393 -19.40 -12.32 -12.87
CA TYR A 393 -19.35 -12.07 -11.43
C TYR A 393 -20.76 -12.04 -10.87
N ALA A 394 -21.04 -12.88 -9.86
CA ALA A 394 -22.34 -12.83 -9.18
C ALA A 394 -22.53 -11.45 -8.54
N PRO A 395 -23.71 -10.81 -8.72
CA PRO A 395 -24.03 -9.56 -8.06
C PRO A 395 -23.85 -9.66 -6.53
N LEU A 396 -23.23 -8.64 -5.95
CA LEU A 396 -22.90 -8.60 -4.53
C LEU A 396 -24.15 -8.54 -3.63
N ASP A 397 -25.28 -8.08 -4.16
CA ASP A 397 -26.58 -7.96 -3.49
C ASP A 397 -27.41 -9.26 -3.50
N ILE A 398 -26.91 -10.35 -4.10
CA ILE A 398 -27.51 -11.68 -3.95
C ILE A 398 -27.33 -12.12 -2.50
N THR A 399 -28.43 -12.23 -1.76
CA THR A 399 -28.43 -12.53 -0.32
C THR A 399 -28.93 -13.93 0.01
N THR A 400 -29.47 -14.65 -0.98
CA THR A 400 -30.00 -15.99 -0.79
C THR A 400 -29.47 -16.96 -1.85
N LYS A 401 -29.43 -18.25 -1.50
CA LYS A 401 -29.06 -19.29 -2.46
C LYS A 401 -30.02 -19.37 -3.66
N ALA A 402 -31.32 -19.15 -3.43
CA ALA A 402 -32.33 -19.19 -4.49
C ALA A 402 -32.12 -18.09 -5.55
N GLU A 403 -31.77 -16.87 -5.12
CA GLU A 403 -31.40 -15.77 -6.01
C GLU A 403 -30.14 -16.11 -6.82
N PHE A 404 -29.13 -16.72 -6.17
CA PHE A 404 -27.92 -17.18 -6.86
C PHE A 404 -28.24 -18.24 -7.92
N ASP A 405 -29.02 -19.27 -7.57
CA ASP A 405 -29.36 -20.36 -8.48
C ASP A 405 -30.10 -19.83 -9.72
N ALA A 406 -31.02 -18.89 -9.56
CA ALA A 406 -31.73 -18.23 -10.66
C ALA A 406 -30.79 -17.39 -11.56
N TRP A 407 -29.90 -16.60 -10.95
CA TRP A 407 -28.90 -15.83 -11.69
C TRP A 407 -27.92 -16.74 -12.45
N PHE A 408 -27.48 -17.83 -11.82
CA PHE A 408 -26.57 -18.79 -12.43
C PHE A 408 -27.19 -19.45 -13.67
N GLU A 409 -28.46 -19.88 -13.57
CA GLU A 409 -29.20 -20.44 -14.69
C GLU A 409 -29.31 -19.43 -15.85
N GLU A 410 -29.63 -18.16 -15.56
CA GLU A 410 -29.66 -17.09 -16.56
C GLU A 410 -28.29 -16.89 -17.25
N ILE A 411 -27.21 -16.85 -16.49
CA ILE A 411 -25.85 -16.64 -17.02
C ILE A 411 -25.39 -17.80 -17.90
N VAL A 412 -25.66 -19.04 -17.49
CA VAL A 412 -25.35 -20.23 -18.28
C VAL A 412 -26.16 -20.25 -19.58
N ASN A 413 -27.46 -19.93 -19.52
CA ASN A 413 -28.32 -19.85 -20.71
C ASN A 413 -27.91 -18.72 -21.67
N THR A 414 -27.50 -17.56 -21.13
CA THR A 414 -27.06 -16.40 -21.94
C THR A 414 -25.74 -16.66 -22.66
N HIS A 415 -24.91 -17.57 -22.12
CA HIS A 415 -23.60 -17.92 -22.67
C HIS A 415 -23.53 -19.40 -23.05
N ASP A 416 -24.64 -19.96 -23.53
CA ASP A 416 -24.78 -21.38 -23.93
C ASP A 416 -23.78 -21.80 -25.02
N ASN A 417 -23.29 -20.83 -25.80
CA ASN A 417 -22.28 -20.99 -26.83
C ASN A 417 -20.84 -21.05 -26.28
N LEU A 418 -20.62 -20.79 -24.99
CA LEU A 418 -19.31 -20.84 -24.33
C LEU A 418 -19.17 -22.14 -23.52
N THR A 419 -17.93 -22.61 -23.37
CA THR A 419 -17.66 -23.78 -22.51
C THR A 419 -17.51 -23.33 -21.07
N TRP A 420 -18.44 -23.75 -20.20
CA TRP A 420 -18.28 -23.59 -18.75
C TRP A 420 -17.09 -24.42 -18.26
N ILE A 421 -16.22 -23.79 -17.44
CA ILE A 421 -15.02 -24.43 -16.91
C ILE A 421 -15.21 -24.79 -15.43
N LYS A 422 -15.56 -23.82 -14.59
CA LYS A 422 -15.87 -24.03 -13.17
C LYS A 422 -16.54 -22.80 -12.55
N ASN A 423 -17.09 -23.00 -11.35
CA ASN A 423 -17.40 -21.91 -10.43
C ASN A 423 -16.17 -21.65 -9.53
N ILE A 424 -15.86 -20.38 -9.32
CA ILE A 424 -14.81 -19.93 -8.40
C ILE A 424 -15.52 -19.34 -7.19
N TYR A 425 -15.51 -20.07 -6.10
CA TYR A 425 -16.05 -19.65 -4.82
C TYR A 425 -14.99 -18.84 -4.09
N TRP A 426 -15.28 -17.60 -3.73
CA TRP A 426 -14.31 -16.69 -3.12
C TRP A 426 -14.80 -16.12 -1.80
N ARG A 427 -13.86 -15.76 -0.92
CA ARG A 427 -14.08 -14.99 0.31
C ARG A 427 -13.10 -13.83 0.40
N LEU A 428 -13.57 -12.69 0.89
CA LEU A 428 -12.77 -11.52 1.20
C LEU A 428 -12.16 -11.68 2.60
N GLU A 429 -10.84 -11.82 2.68
CA GLU A 429 -10.14 -11.94 3.96
C GLU A 429 -9.82 -10.59 4.58
N VAL A 430 -9.37 -9.65 3.74
CA VAL A 430 -8.92 -8.33 4.17
C VAL A 430 -9.35 -7.31 3.13
N TYR A 431 -9.90 -6.20 3.62
CA TYR A 431 -10.17 -4.98 2.86
C TYR A 431 -9.48 -3.83 3.58
N SER A 432 -8.71 -3.02 2.85
CA SER A 432 -8.07 -1.82 3.36
C SER A 432 -8.23 -0.70 2.33
N CYS A 433 -8.59 0.49 2.80
CA CYS A 433 -8.70 1.67 1.96
C CYS A 433 -8.04 2.85 2.67
N VAL A 434 -6.95 3.36 2.11
CA VAL A 434 -6.14 4.42 2.69
C VAL A 434 -6.09 5.64 1.77
N LEU A 435 -6.13 6.84 2.33
CA LEU A 435 -6.06 8.08 1.55
C LEU A 435 -4.61 8.44 1.26
N VAL A 436 -4.31 8.72 0.00
CA VAL A 436 -3.02 9.23 -0.48
C VAL A 436 -3.23 10.58 -1.14
N LEU A 437 -2.45 11.58 -0.72
CA LEU A 437 -2.52 12.93 -1.27
C LEU A 437 -1.45 13.16 -2.33
N ARG A 438 -1.76 13.99 -3.32
CA ARG A 438 -0.79 14.39 -4.34
C ARG A 438 0.31 15.26 -3.73
N ASN A 439 1.54 14.82 -3.85
CA ASN A 439 2.75 15.52 -3.45
C ASN A 439 3.42 16.16 -4.68
N LYS A 440 3.08 17.42 -4.93
CA LYS A 440 3.60 18.19 -6.07
C LYS A 440 5.09 18.48 -5.98
N GLU A 441 5.62 18.69 -4.77
CA GLU A 441 7.05 18.97 -4.59
C GLU A 441 7.87 17.70 -4.85
N TRP A 442 7.38 16.54 -4.41
CA TRP A 442 7.98 15.25 -4.79
C TRP A 442 8.01 15.10 -6.31
N PHE A 443 6.88 15.33 -7.01
CA PHE A 443 6.82 15.19 -8.47
C PHE A 443 7.80 16.13 -9.19
N LYS A 444 7.90 17.40 -8.75
CA LYS A 444 8.82 18.39 -9.30
C LYS A 444 10.29 17.94 -9.26
N ASN A 445 10.69 17.20 -8.23
CA ASN A 445 12.02 16.62 -8.12
C ASN A 445 12.13 15.29 -8.86
N ALA A 446 11.08 14.47 -8.82
CA ALA A 446 11.03 13.16 -9.43
C ALA A 446 11.10 13.22 -10.97
N VAL A 447 10.42 14.20 -11.58
CA VAL A 447 10.35 14.35 -13.03
C VAL A 447 11.70 14.60 -13.67
N VAL A 448 12.64 15.25 -12.97
CA VAL A 448 14.02 15.47 -13.45
C VAL A 448 14.70 14.13 -13.74
N LYS A 449 14.65 13.18 -12.79
CA LYS A 449 15.23 11.84 -12.97
C LYS A 449 14.51 11.02 -14.05
N ILE A 450 13.18 11.17 -14.16
CA ILE A 450 12.40 10.49 -15.19
C ILE A 450 12.79 11.01 -16.59
N GLU A 451 12.96 12.32 -16.74
CA GLU A 451 13.37 12.97 -17.99
C GLU A 451 14.80 12.57 -18.39
N GLU A 452 15.74 12.53 -17.44
CA GLU A 452 17.10 12.05 -17.67
C GLU A 452 17.11 10.62 -18.22
N LEU A 453 16.33 9.72 -17.62
CA LEU A 453 16.19 8.35 -18.10
C LEU A 453 15.54 8.29 -19.48
N TRP A 454 14.51 9.11 -19.73
CA TRP A 454 13.85 9.18 -21.03
C TRP A 454 14.81 9.64 -22.15
N LYS A 455 15.64 10.67 -21.89
CA LYS A 455 16.66 11.14 -22.85
C LYS A 455 17.65 10.03 -23.23
N ILE A 456 18.00 9.16 -22.27
CA ILE A 456 18.81 7.97 -22.55
C ILE A 456 18.06 7.03 -23.50
N ILE A 457 16.78 6.73 -23.24
CA ILE A 457 15.95 5.89 -24.12
C ILE A 457 15.90 6.46 -25.54
N GLU A 458 15.64 7.76 -25.70
CA GLU A 458 15.57 8.40 -27.01
C GLU A 458 16.90 8.32 -27.78
N THR A 459 18.00 8.51 -27.07
CA THR A 459 19.34 8.43 -27.64
C THR A 459 19.69 6.99 -28.04
N GLU A 460 19.56 6.03 -27.11
CA GLU A 460 19.96 4.64 -27.33
C GLU A 460 19.04 3.89 -28.30
N LYS A 461 17.79 4.35 -28.50
CA LYS A 461 16.94 3.89 -29.61
C LYS A 461 17.58 4.12 -30.98
N GLN A 462 18.37 5.18 -31.13
CA GLN A 462 19.02 5.55 -32.39
C GLN A 462 20.44 5.00 -32.48
N THR A 463 21.18 5.01 -31.36
CA THR A 463 22.60 4.66 -31.34
C THR A 463 22.88 3.18 -31.01
N GLY A 464 21.88 2.45 -30.50
CA GLY A 464 21.98 1.06 -30.05
C GLY A 464 21.87 0.92 -28.53
N PHE A 465 21.25 -0.16 -28.07
CA PHE A 465 20.86 -0.40 -26.66
C PHE A 465 21.24 -1.79 -26.13
N GLN A 466 22.02 -2.54 -26.90
CA GLN A 466 22.31 -3.96 -26.67
C GLN A 466 23.24 -4.16 -25.46
N HIS A 467 24.02 -3.14 -25.10
CA HIS A 467 24.80 -3.11 -23.85
C HIS A 467 23.93 -3.10 -22.60
N ARG A 468 22.66 -2.70 -22.70
CA ARG A 468 21.67 -2.75 -21.60
C ARG A 468 20.99 -4.11 -21.46
N ALA A 469 21.22 -5.05 -22.40
CA ALA A 469 20.55 -6.34 -22.40
C ALA A 469 20.84 -7.14 -21.10
N PRO A 470 19.87 -7.92 -20.58
CA PRO A 470 20.10 -8.75 -19.41
C PRO A 470 21.31 -9.66 -19.61
N LYS A 471 22.26 -9.61 -18.67
CA LYS A 471 23.43 -10.51 -18.70
C LYS A 471 22.93 -11.94 -18.56
N ARG A 472 23.14 -12.78 -19.58
CA ARG A 472 22.87 -14.22 -19.48
C ARG A 472 23.83 -14.81 -18.44
N ASN A 473 23.29 -15.31 -17.33
CA ASN A 473 24.08 -16.06 -16.36
C ASN A 473 24.61 -17.35 -17.03
N ALA A 474 25.93 -17.45 -17.24
CA ALA A 474 26.58 -18.65 -17.77
C ALA A 474 26.25 -19.92 -16.96
N ASN A 475 25.93 -19.77 -15.66
CA ASN A 475 25.60 -20.86 -14.76
C ASN A 475 24.19 -21.47 -14.97
N ALA A 476 23.30 -20.83 -15.74
CA ALA A 476 21.98 -21.40 -16.05
C ALA A 476 22.07 -22.51 -17.12
N ASN A 477 23.11 -22.50 -17.96
CA ASN A 477 23.35 -23.56 -18.95
C ASN A 477 24.04 -24.79 -18.34
N ALA A 478 24.93 -24.61 -17.35
CA ALA A 478 25.59 -25.74 -16.68
C ALA A 478 24.59 -26.66 -15.94
N LYS A 479 23.48 -26.12 -15.41
CA LYS A 479 22.41 -26.94 -14.81
C LYS A 479 21.48 -27.61 -15.83
N LYS A 480 21.41 -27.11 -17.07
CA LYS A 480 20.69 -27.79 -18.17
C LYS A 480 21.53 -28.85 -18.86
N GLU A 481 22.86 -28.68 -18.91
CA GLU A 481 23.77 -29.69 -19.46
C GLU A 481 24.04 -30.86 -18.51
N TYR A 482 23.93 -30.69 -17.19
CA TYR A 482 24.05 -31.79 -16.22
C TYR A 482 22.73 -32.43 -15.76
N GLY A 483 21.58 -31.92 -16.22
CA GLY A 483 20.25 -32.50 -15.95
C GLY A 483 19.62 -33.25 -17.13
N GLY A 484 20.30 -33.28 -18.27
CA GLY A 484 19.81 -33.84 -19.54
C GLY A 484 20.59 -35.06 -20.03
N GLY A 485 21.03 -35.94 -19.12
CA GLY A 485 21.61 -37.23 -19.47
C GLY A 485 20.53 -38.29 -19.67
N GLY A 486 19.72 -38.15 -20.73
CA GLY A 486 18.85 -39.24 -21.18
C GLY A 486 19.71 -40.41 -21.66
N ILE A 487 19.58 -41.56 -20.98
CA ILE A 487 20.13 -42.84 -21.45
C ILE A 487 19.39 -43.20 -22.74
N SER A 488 20.03 -42.92 -23.87
CA SER A 488 19.74 -43.51 -25.17
C SER A 488 20.98 -44.33 -25.56
N SER A 489 21.14 -45.50 -24.96
CA SER A 489 22.09 -46.50 -25.44
C SER A 489 21.33 -47.54 -26.26
N LEU A 490 21.62 -47.52 -27.56
CA LEU A 490 21.39 -48.61 -28.50
C LEU A 490 21.81 -49.95 -27.86
N PHE A 491 20.90 -50.91 -27.81
CA PHE A 491 21.24 -52.31 -27.62
C PHE A 491 21.50 -52.96 -29.00
N PRO A 492 22.71 -53.45 -29.29
CA PRO A 492 22.90 -54.49 -30.28
C PRO A 492 22.47 -55.83 -29.66
N SER A 493 21.67 -56.57 -30.42
CA SER A 493 21.33 -57.96 -30.15
C SER A 493 22.57 -58.86 -30.21
N THR A 494 22.94 -59.49 -29.11
CA THR A 494 23.65 -60.78 -29.11
C THR A 494 23.29 -61.57 -27.86
N GLN A 495 22.25 -62.40 -27.95
CA GLN A 495 22.16 -63.63 -27.18
C GLN A 495 23.10 -64.64 -27.84
N ASN A 496 24.18 -65.02 -27.15
CA ASN A 496 24.82 -66.32 -27.34
C ASN A 496 24.58 -67.12 -26.08
N VAL A 497 23.49 -67.88 -26.10
CA VAL A 497 23.17 -68.89 -25.09
C VAL A 497 23.92 -70.16 -25.48
N CYS A 498 24.90 -70.56 -24.69
CA CYS A 498 25.47 -71.91 -24.78
C CYS A 498 24.55 -72.86 -24.01
N HIS A 499 23.77 -73.67 -24.74
CA HIS A 499 23.16 -74.88 -24.21
C HIS A 499 24.16 -76.03 -24.35
N LEU A 500 24.39 -76.74 -23.24
CA LEU A 500 24.89 -78.11 -23.21
C LEU A 500 23.71 -79.02 -22.89
N ASP A 501 23.51 -80.00 -23.76
CA ASP A 501 22.43 -80.98 -23.81
C ASP A 501 22.23 -81.80 -22.53
N LEU A 502 20.99 -82.27 -22.31
CA LEU A 502 20.70 -83.69 -22.08
C LEU A 502 19.18 -84.01 -22.20
N LYS A 503 18.94 -85.09 -22.95
CA LYS A 503 17.71 -85.88 -23.19
C LYS A 503 16.82 -86.05 -21.94
N ILE A 504 15.49 -86.16 -22.02
CA ILE A 504 14.61 -87.05 -22.82
C ILE A 504 13.31 -86.31 -23.16
#